data_AF-A0A3N5MDG8-F1
#
_entry.id   AF-A0A3N5MDG8-F1
#
_cell.length_a   1.000
_cell.length_b   1.000
_cell.length_c   1.000
_cell.angle_alpha   90.00
_cell.angle_beta   90.00
_cell.angle_gamma   90.00
#
_symmetry.space_group_name_H-M   'P 1'
#
loop_
_entity.id
_entity.type
_entity.pdbx_description
1 polymer ?
#
loop_
_entity_poly.entity_id
_entity_poly.type
_entity_poly.pdbx_seq_one_letter_code
_entity_poly.pdbx_strand_id
1 'polypeptide(L)'
;MEARHRIWKNVSREASDEFARYLDLLRVKRVDVTQPILEKAVEVKATYALSVCDSWIIATAIALDATLVHKDPEFEQVASTAKLIALPYKVRRTEKAKK
;
A
#
# COMPACT_ATOMS: atom_id res chain seq x y z
N MET A 1 3.93 8.99 2.52
CA MET A 1 3.13 9.99 3.28
C MET A 1 2.19 9.30 4.26
N GLU A 2 1.26 8.45 3.80
CA GLU A 2 0.20 7.86 4.63
C GLU A 2 0.70 7.12 5.89
N ALA A 3 1.79 6.34 5.79
CA ALA A 3 2.37 5.67 6.96
C ALA A 3 2.79 6.65 8.07
N ARG A 4 3.50 7.74 7.71
CA ARG A 4 3.90 8.78 8.68
C ARG A 4 2.70 9.53 9.22
N HIS A 5 1.72 9.88 8.37
CA HIS A 5 0.48 10.52 8.79
C HIS A 5 -0.26 9.69 9.85
N ARG A 6 -0.43 8.38 9.61
CA ARG A 6 -1.08 7.47 10.58
C ARG A 6 -0.31 7.35 11.88
N ILE A 7 1.02 7.24 11.83
CA ILE A 7 1.83 7.15 13.06
C ILE A 7 1.74 8.45 13.84
N TRP A 8 1.89 9.59 13.18
CA TRP A 8 1.79 10.89 13.86
C TRP A 8 0.42 11.06 14.49
N LYS A 9 -0.65 10.84 13.72
CA LYS A 9 -2.03 11.03 14.17
C LYS A 9 -2.40 10.14 15.37
N ASN A 10 -1.88 8.92 15.43
CA ASN A 10 -2.30 7.93 16.43
C ASN A 10 -1.28 7.70 17.56
N VAL A 11 -0.04 8.16 17.40
CA VAL A 11 1.07 7.93 18.35
C VAL A 11 1.70 9.27 18.75
N SER A 12 2.63 9.80 17.95
CA SER A 12 3.23 11.12 18.16
C SER A 12 4.05 11.56 16.95
N ARG A 13 4.44 12.83 16.93
CA ARG A 13 5.38 13.37 15.93
C ARG A 13 6.71 12.64 15.97
N GLU A 14 7.25 12.46 17.17
CA GLU A 14 8.56 11.86 17.43
C GLU A 14 8.60 10.42 16.89
N ALA A 15 7.54 9.64 17.11
CA ALA A 15 7.42 8.29 16.57
C ALA A 15 7.35 8.28 15.03
N SER A 16 6.70 9.26 14.42
CA SER A 16 6.67 9.41 12.95
C SER A 16 8.05 9.76 12.38
N ASP A 17 8.81 10.62 13.07
CA ASP A 17 10.14 11.02 12.64
C ASP A 17 11.18 9.92 12.86
N GLU A 18 11.04 9.14 13.94
CA GLU A 18 11.80 7.91 14.14
C GLU A 18 11.50 6.86 13.06
N PHE A 19 10.23 6.64 12.72
CA PHE A 19 9.86 5.75 11.62
C PHE A 19 10.51 6.16 10.29
N ALA A 20 10.55 7.45 9.98
CA ALA A 20 11.23 7.95 8.78
C ALA A 20 12.73 7.62 8.80
N ARG A 21 13.41 7.81 9.94
CA ARG A 21 14.81 7.43 10.10
C ARG A 21 15.03 5.94 9.91
N TYR A 22 14.13 5.09 10.43
CA TYR A 22 14.23 3.64 10.21
C TYR A 22 14.09 3.26 8.73
N LEU A 23 13.20 3.93 7.98
CA LEU A 23 13.09 3.68 6.53
C LEU A 23 14.39 4.02 5.79
N ASP A 24 15.09 5.09 6.19
CA ASP A 24 16.36 5.49 5.57
C ASP A 24 17.50 4.49 5.84
N LEU A 25 17.40 3.69 6.90
CA LEU A 25 18.37 2.62 7.22
C LEU A 25 18.13 1.34 6.40
N LEU A 26 16.94 1.17 5.83
CA LEU A 26 16.63 0.01 5.00
C LEU A 26 17.20 0.19 3.60
N ARG A 27 17.60 -0.90 2.94
CA ARG A 27 18.03 -0.89 1.53
C ARG A 27 16.82 -0.81 0.58
N VAL A 28 15.93 0.13 0.84
CA VAL A 28 14.73 0.41 0.04
C VAL A 28 14.96 1.67 -0.79
N LYS A 29 14.47 1.66 -2.03
CA LYS A 29 14.49 2.84 -2.88
C LYS A 29 13.12 3.50 -2.81
N ARG A 30 13.10 4.78 -2.42
CA ARG A 30 11.90 5.59 -2.56
C ARG A 30 11.65 5.88 -4.05
N VAL A 31 10.43 5.61 -4.49
CA VAL A 31 9.95 5.97 -5.83
C VAL A 31 9.06 7.18 -5.67
N ASP A 32 9.42 8.28 -6.33
CA ASP A 32 8.56 9.45 -6.42
C ASP A 32 7.59 9.33 -7.60
N VAL A 33 6.49 10.09 -7.54
CA VAL A 33 5.47 10.07 -8.58
C VAL A 33 6.06 10.66 -9.87
N THR A 34 6.00 9.88 -10.93
CA THR A 34 6.37 10.29 -12.29
C THR A 34 5.11 10.37 -13.15
N GLN A 35 5.20 11.03 -14.31
CA GLN A 35 4.07 11.14 -15.23
C GLN A 35 3.47 9.77 -15.62
N PRO A 36 4.27 8.72 -15.95
CA PRO A 36 3.72 7.39 -16.22
C PRO A 36 2.96 6.77 -15.04
N ILE A 37 3.46 6.97 -13.81
CA ILE A 37 2.78 6.51 -12.60
C ILE A 37 1.46 7.25 -12.42
N LEU A 38 1.44 8.56 -12.65
CA LEU A 38 0.25 9.39 -12.51
C LEU A 38 -0.84 8.98 -13.50
N GLU A 39 -0.50 8.83 -14.77
CA GLU A 39 -1.44 8.41 -15.82
C GLU A 39 -2.03 7.03 -15.50
N LYS A 40 -1.18 6.09 -15.10
CA LYS A 40 -1.64 4.75 -14.71
C LYS A 40 -2.52 4.79 -13.46
N ALA A 41 -2.28 5.70 -12.53
CA ALA A 41 -3.11 5.84 -11.34
C ALA A 41 -4.48 6.43 -11.64
N VAL A 42 -4.59 7.36 -12.59
CA VAL A 42 -5.88 7.86 -13.06
C VAL A 42 -6.70 6.71 -13.65
N GLU A 43 -6.09 5.90 -14.50
CA GLU A 43 -6.72 4.70 -15.07
C GLU A 43 -7.19 3.74 -13.98
N VAL A 44 -6.30 3.36 -13.04
CA VAL A 44 -6.64 2.45 -11.93
C VAL A 44 -7.78 3.03 -11.08
N LYS A 45 -7.74 4.32 -10.74
CA LYS A 45 -8.76 4.97 -9.89
C LYS A 45 -10.12 5.08 -10.58
N ALA A 46 -10.13 5.21 -11.91
CA ALA A 46 -11.33 5.28 -12.72
C ALA A 46 -11.97 3.89 -12.94
N THR A 47 -11.15 2.84 -13.05
CA THR A 47 -11.62 1.47 -13.28
C THR A 47 -12.01 0.74 -12.00
N TYR A 48 -11.29 0.97 -10.90
CA TYR A 48 -11.42 0.21 -9.67
C TYR A 48 -11.92 1.08 -8.50
N ALA A 49 -12.71 0.47 -7.60
CA ALA A 49 -13.25 1.12 -6.42
C ALA A 49 -12.20 1.18 -5.28
N LEU A 50 -11.09 1.88 -5.55
CA LEU A 50 -9.94 2.00 -4.65
C LEU A 50 -9.77 3.42 -4.14
N SER A 51 -9.06 3.58 -3.02
CA SER A 51 -8.64 4.90 -2.54
C SER A 51 -7.60 5.53 -3.48
N VAL A 52 -7.39 6.85 -3.36
CA VAL A 52 -6.34 7.55 -4.13
C VAL A 52 -4.95 6.99 -3.83
N CYS A 53 -4.68 6.69 -2.56
CA CYS A 53 -3.39 6.15 -2.14
C CYS A 53 -3.15 4.76 -2.74
N ASP A 54 -4.17 3.89 -2.71
CA ASP A 54 -4.06 2.52 -3.24
C ASP A 54 -3.89 2.53 -4.76
N SER A 55 -4.57 3.46 -5.43
CA SER A 55 -4.43 3.66 -6.87
C SER A 55 -3.01 4.06 -7.26
N TRP A 56 -2.35 4.93 -6.49
CA TRP A 56 -0.93 5.25 -6.70
C TRP A 56 0.00 4.06 -6.44
N ILE A 57 -0.26 3.25 -5.41
CA ILE A 57 0.56 2.07 -5.08
C ILE A 57 0.49 1.05 -6.21
N ILE A 58 -0.72 0.72 -6.69
CA ILE A 58 -0.94 -0.24 -7.77
C ILE A 58 -0.35 0.29 -9.08
N ALA A 59 -0.59 1.56 -9.41
CA ALA A 59 -0.04 2.18 -10.60
C ALA A 59 1.49 2.20 -10.60
N THR A 60 2.12 2.43 -9.44
CA THR A 60 3.58 2.38 -9.30
C THR A 60 4.10 0.97 -9.60
N ALA A 61 3.43 -0.07 -9.11
CA ALA A 61 3.80 -1.46 -9.39
C ALA A 61 3.69 -1.78 -10.89
N ILE A 62 2.59 -1.38 -11.54
CA ILE A 62 2.39 -1.60 -12.98
C ILE A 62 3.43 -0.83 -13.80
N ALA A 63 3.64 0.46 -13.53
CA ALA A 63 4.54 1.30 -14.30
C ALA A 63 6.02 0.88 -14.21
N LEU A 64 6.41 0.22 -13.11
CA LEU A 64 7.76 -0.28 -12.89
C LEU A 64 7.92 -1.78 -13.18
N ASP A 65 6.87 -2.43 -13.71
CA ASP A 65 6.79 -3.89 -13.88
C ASP A 65 7.16 -4.68 -12.60
N ALA A 66 6.83 -4.11 -11.44
CA ALA A 66 7.17 -4.64 -10.12
C ALA A 66 6.04 -5.51 -9.56
N THR A 67 6.38 -6.35 -8.59
CA THR A 67 5.41 -7.14 -7.84
C THR A 67 4.97 -6.41 -6.58
N LEU A 68 3.67 -6.19 -6.42
CA LEU A 68 3.08 -5.55 -5.26
C LEU A 68 2.85 -6.58 -4.15
N VAL A 69 3.60 -6.45 -3.06
CA VAL A 69 3.38 -7.23 -1.83
C VAL A 69 2.35 -6.51 -0.97
N HIS A 70 1.24 -7.16 -0.63
CA HIS A 70 0.15 -6.55 0.14
C HIS A 70 -0.46 -7.51 1.16
N LYS A 71 -1.29 -6.97 2.06
CA LYS A 71 -2.13 -7.74 2.99
C LYS A 71 -3.60 -7.27 2.95
N ASP A 72 -3.93 -6.47 1.93
CA ASP A 72 -5.27 -5.91 1.77
C ASP A 72 -6.08 -6.72 0.75
N PRO A 73 -7.22 -7.33 1.14
CA PRO A 73 -8.10 -8.03 0.21
C PRO A 73 -8.69 -7.12 -0.88
N GLU A 74 -8.74 -5.80 -0.67
CA GLU A 74 -9.23 -4.88 -1.71
C GLU A 74 -8.38 -4.93 -2.99
N PHE A 75 -7.14 -5.41 -2.93
CA PHE A 75 -6.25 -5.48 -4.10
C PHE A 75 -6.51 -6.72 -4.97
N GLU A 76 -7.32 -7.67 -4.51
CA GLU A 76 -7.69 -8.84 -5.33
C GLU A 76 -8.41 -8.43 -6.63
N GLN A 77 -9.12 -7.30 -6.62
CA GLN A 77 -9.81 -6.77 -7.81
C GLN A 77 -8.85 -6.40 -8.96
N VAL A 78 -7.57 -6.17 -8.67
CA VAL A 78 -6.54 -5.81 -9.68
C VAL A 78 -5.60 -6.97 -10.03
N ALA A 79 -5.86 -8.19 -9.53
CA ALA A 79 -5.00 -9.37 -9.74
C ALA A 79 -4.82 -9.75 -11.22
N SER A 80 -5.77 -9.39 -12.10
CA SER A 80 -5.64 -9.58 -13.56
C SER A 80 -4.66 -8.63 -14.23
N THR A 81 -4.34 -7.52 -13.59
CA THR A 81 -3.68 -6.36 -14.22
C THR A 81 -2.35 -6.00 -13.58
N ALA A 82 -2.14 -6.40 -12.32
CA ALA A 82 -0.90 -6.19 -11.58
C ALA A 82 -0.33 -7.52 -11.07
N LYS A 83 1.01 -7.61 -10.98
CA LYS A 83 1.69 -8.74 -10.33
C LYS A 83 1.55 -8.59 -8.81
N LEU A 84 0.84 -9.51 -8.15
CA LEU A 84 0.56 -9.44 -6.71
C LEU A 84 1.20 -10.58 -5.92
N ILE A 85 1.64 -10.29 -4.70
CA ILE A 85 1.93 -11.28 -3.65
C ILE A 85 1.10 -10.91 -2.42
N ALA A 86 0.07 -11.70 -2.15
CA ALA A 86 -0.74 -11.57 -0.96
C ALA A 86 -0.04 -12.22 0.25
N LEU A 87 0.18 -11.45 1.31
CA LEU A 87 0.61 -11.94 2.61
C LEU A 87 -0.56 -12.57 3.35
N PRO A 88 -0.33 -13.53 4.26
CA PRO A 88 -1.40 -14.20 4.99
C PRO A 88 -2.37 -13.23 5.66
N TYR A 89 -3.64 -13.28 5.25
CA TYR A 89 -4.71 -12.48 5.82
C TYR A 89 -4.93 -12.83 7.29
N LYS A 90 -5.32 -11.83 8.10
CA LYS A 90 -5.69 -12.13 9.49
C LYS A 90 -6.99 -12.93 9.48
N VAL A 91 -6.98 -14.12 10.07
CA VAL A 91 -8.22 -14.86 10.37
C VAL A 91 -9.04 -14.00 11.33
N ARG A 92 -10.27 -13.62 10.96
CA ARG A 92 -11.16 -12.90 11.87
C ARG A 92 -11.40 -13.77 13.10
N ARG A 93 -11.17 -13.21 14.29
CA ARG A 93 -11.42 -13.87 15.58
C ARG A 93 -12.93 -13.92 15.83
N THR A 94 -13.64 -14.81 15.14
CA THR A 94 -15.10 -15.04 15.31
C THR A 94 -15.46 -16.47 15.73
N GLU A 95 -14.51 -17.25 16.28
CA GLU A 95 -14.78 -18.63 16.76
C GLU A 95 -14.26 -18.93 18.17
N LYS A 96 -14.01 -17.92 19.02
CA LYS A 96 -13.64 -18.16 20.45
C LYS A 96 -14.66 -17.63 21.46
N ALA A 97 -15.94 -17.60 21.09
CA ALA A 97 -17.04 -17.29 22.00
C ALA A 97 -18.20 -18.28 21.84
N LYS A 98 -17.90 -19.59 21.70
CA LYS A 98 -18.83 -20.69 21.94
C LYS A 98 -18.03 -21.93 22.36
N LYS A 99 -17.59 -21.96 23.60
CA LYS A 99 -17.36 -23.18 24.38
C LYS A 99 -17.30 -22.83 25.85
#